data_AF-A0A6V7XKX7-F1
#
_entry.id   AF-A0A6V7XKX7-F1
#
_cell.length_a   1.000
_cell.length_b   1.000
_cell.length_c   1.000
_cell.angle_alpha   90.00
_cell.angle_beta   90.00
_cell.angle_gamma   90.00
#
_symmetry.space_group_name_H-M   'P 1'
#
loop_
_entity.id
_entity.type
_entity.pdbx_description
1 polymer ?
#
loop_
_entity_poly.entity_id
_entity_poly.type
_entity_poly.pdbx_seq_one_letter_code
_entity_poly.pdbx_strand_id
1 'polypeptide(L)'
;MYRNAPSLRVLCSFIFLHTLSVHPNLVHPVLIRTLISLSLGCALLYIILLLVSGGQLKVIKLKPFECSERAVIQGIHGALYQLDTIAAVSIGLAWISSPQWLLNRQVSLTLDASHELCGRLMGLFFVCSHVVSAHAMHIRSHSDLAIAAETRAVLCIFILSAQIWSQIAYTKDWSGKHWIGISLFSTWTVIAVIYRLYLWTFIKSPPYQTKDRDLRDVTKKQI
;
A
#
# COMPACT_ATOMS: atom_id res chain seq x y z
N MET A 1 13.90 -12.83 0.40
CA MET A 1 12.91 -13.73 -0.22
C MET A 1 11.59 -13.87 0.58
N TYR A 2 11.52 -13.55 1.88
CA TYR A 2 10.29 -13.72 2.72
C TYR A 2 9.46 -12.45 3.02
N ARG A 3 9.58 -11.35 2.26
CA ARG A 3 8.91 -10.07 2.61
C ARG A 3 7.41 -9.98 2.23
N ASN A 4 6.91 -10.85 1.35
CA ASN A 4 5.51 -10.81 0.86
C ASN A 4 4.58 -11.83 1.52
N ALA A 5 5.09 -12.64 2.46
CA ALA A 5 4.28 -13.57 3.25
C ALA A 5 3.09 -12.91 3.98
N PRO A 6 3.18 -11.65 4.46
CA PRO A 6 2.04 -10.94 5.06
C PRO A 6 0.93 -10.64 4.04
N SER A 7 1.30 -10.20 2.83
CA SER A 7 0.34 -9.88 1.75
C SER A 7 -0.47 -11.11 1.35
N LEU A 8 0.18 -12.28 1.27
CA LEU A 8 -0.50 -13.56 1.01
C LEU A 8 -1.46 -13.95 2.15
N ARG A 9 -1.10 -13.69 3.41
CA ARG A 9 -1.97 -13.99 4.55
C ARG A 9 -3.20 -13.11 4.59
N VAL A 10 -3.05 -11.80 4.35
CA VAL A 10 -4.20 -10.88 4.27
C VAL A 10 -5.10 -11.27 3.09
N LEU A 11 -4.51 -11.72 1.97
CA LEU A 11 -5.27 -12.27 0.86
C LEU A 11 -6.06 -13.54 1.25
N CYS A 12 -5.44 -14.48 1.96
CA CYS A 12 -6.14 -15.67 2.46
C CYS A 12 -7.29 -15.30 3.42
N SER A 13 -7.07 -14.33 4.32
CA SER A 13 -8.12 -13.81 5.20
C SER A 13 -9.24 -13.13 4.40
N PHE A 14 -8.90 -12.40 3.33
CA PHE A 14 -9.88 -11.80 2.43
C PHE A 14 -10.72 -12.86 1.71
N ILE A 15 -10.09 -13.88 1.11
CA ILE A 15 -10.78 -14.99 0.44
C ILE A 15 -11.69 -15.70 1.43
N PHE A 16 -11.22 -15.95 2.65
CA PHE A 16 -12.02 -16.56 3.71
C PHE A 16 -13.25 -15.72 4.07
N LEU A 17 -13.08 -14.41 4.31
CA LEU A 17 -14.19 -13.50 4.64
C LEU A 17 -15.18 -13.34 3.47
N HIS A 18 -14.69 -13.31 2.23
CA HIS A 18 -15.50 -13.31 1.02
C HIS A 18 -16.37 -14.57 0.98
N THR A 19 -15.75 -15.76 1.09
CA THR A 19 -16.46 -17.05 1.09
C THR A 19 -17.50 -17.14 2.20
N LEU A 20 -17.19 -16.68 3.41
CA LEU A 20 -18.17 -16.63 4.51
C LEU A 20 -19.35 -15.69 4.23
N SER A 21 -19.10 -14.57 3.56
CA SER A 21 -20.16 -13.62 3.26
C SER A 21 -21.11 -14.11 2.16
N VAL A 22 -20.61 -14.95 1.24
CA VAL A 22 -21.41 -15.51 0.14
C VAL A 22 -22.09 -16.82 0.58
N HIS A 23 -21.41 -17.65 1.38
CA HIS A 23 -21.92 -18.92 1.89
C HIS A 23 -21.75 -19.01 3.42
N PRO A 24 -22.64 -18.36 4.20
CA PRO A 24 -22.48 -18.24 5.65
C PRO A 24 -22.56 -19.58 6.40
N ASN A 25 -23.20 -20.59 5.81
CA ASN A 25 -23.38 -21.91 6.41
C ASN A 25 -22.33 -22.94 5.95
N LEU A 26 -21.38 -22.55 5.10
CA LEU A 26 -20.39 -23.48 4.54
C LEU A 26 -19.37 -23.97 5.57
N VAL A 27 -19.10 -23.15 6.59
CA VAL A 27 -18.06 -23.40 7.59
C VAL A 27 -18.67 -23.35 8.99
N HIS A 28 -18.30 -24.30 9.84
CA HIS A 28 -18.83 -24.40 11.20
C HIS A 28 -18.52 -23.12 12.02
N PRO A 29 -19.48 -22.56 12.80
CA PRO A 29 -19.31 -21.28 13.49
C PRO A 29 -18.11 -21.21 14.45
N VAL A 30 -17.80 -22.32 15.13
CA VAL A 30 -16.63 -22.42 16.01
C VAL A 30 -15.33 -22.29 15.22
N LEU A 31 -15.24 -22.92 14.05
CA LEU A 31 -14.06 -22.84 13.19
C LEU A 31 -13.88 -21.42 12.64
N ILE A 32 -14.98 -20.72 12.31
CA ILE A 32 -14.96 -19.31 11.92
C ILE A 32 -14.36 -18.43 13.02
N ARG A 33 -14.85 -18.57 14.26
CA ARG A 33 -14.32 -17.80 15.40
C ARG A 33 -12.83 -18.06 15.62
N THR A 34 -12.41 -19.32 15.56
CA THR A 34 -11.00 -19.70 15.71
C THR A 34 -10.12 -19.09 14.61
N LEU A 35 -10.55 -19.14 13.35
CA LEU A 35 -9.81 -18.59 12.22
C LEU A 35 -9.71 -17.06 12.27
N ILE A 36 -10.78 -16.37 12.68
CA ILE A 36 -10.76 -14.92 12.90
C ILE A 36 -9.77 -14.57 14.02
N SER A 37 -9.85 -15.24 15.17
CA SER A 37 -8.94 -15.00 16.30
C SER A 37 -7.48 -15.26 15.93
N LEU A 38 -7.20 -16.35 15.20
CA LEU A 38 -5.86 -16.66 14.71
C LEU A 38 -5.35 -15.61 13.72
N SER A 39 -6.22 -15.14 12.82
CA SER A 39 -5.88 -14.09 11.84
C SER A 39 -5.54 -12.76 12.54
N LEU A 40 -6.34 -12.37 13.53
CA LEU A 40 -6.09 -11.18 14.34
C LEU A 40 -4.79 -11.29 15.16
N GLY A 41 -4.56 -12.45 15.80
CA GLY A 41 -3.31 -12.70 16.54
C GLY A 41 -2.07 -12.65 15.65
N CYS A 42 -2.15 -13.22 14.44
CA CYS A 42 -1.08 -13.13 13.44
C CYS A 42 -0.84 -11.69 12.98
N ALA A 43 -1.89 -10.91 12.75
CA ALA A 43 -1.78 -9.50 12.37
C ALA A 43 -1.11 -8.67 13.48
N LEU A 44 -1.50 -8.88 14.74
CA LEU A 44 -0.90 -8.23 15.89
C LEU A 44 0.59 -8.58 16.03
N LEU A 45 0.92 -9.87 15.97
CA LEU A 45 2.32 -10.34 16.02
C LEU A 45 3.15 -9.72 14.90
N TYR A 46 2.58 -9.63 13.70
CA TYR A 46 3.26 -9.02 12.57
C TYR A 46 3.53 -7.51 12.76
N ILE A 47 2.57 -6.75 13.30
CA ILE A 47 2.78 -5.34 13.66
C ILE A 47 3.92 -5.20 14.69
N ILE A 48 3.94 -6.07 15.71
CA ILE A 48 5.02 -6.09 16.72
C ILE A 48 6.36 -6.36 16.05
N LEU A 49 6.44 -7.39 15.18
CA LEU A 49 7.65 -7.71 14.44
C LEU A 49 8.08 -6.57 13.51
N LEU A 50 7.14 -5.86 12.88
CA LEU A 50 7.42 -4.69 12.05
C LEU A 50 8.03 -3.54 12.86
N LEU A 51 7.52 -3.27 14.05
CA LEU A 51 8.07 -2.23 14.93
C LEU A 51 9.47 -2.60 15.43
N VAL A 52 9.69 -3.87 15.79
CA VAL A 52 10.99 -4.38 16.25
C VAL A 52 12.03 -4.42 15.11
N SER A 53 11.63 -4.85 13.92
CA SER A 53 12.52 -4.96 12.75
C SER A 53 12.70 -3.65 11.98
N GLY A 54 11.72 -2.75 12.03
CA GLY A 54 11.81 -1.38 11.52
C GLY A 54 12.90 -0.57 12.21
N GLY A 55 13.14 -0.82 13.51
CA GLY A 55 14.28 -0.28 14.26
C GLY A 55 15.66 -0.86 13.86
N GLN A 56 15.70 -1.92 13.05
CA GLN A 56 16.91 -2.65 12.65
C GLN A 56 17.29 -2.45 11.17
N LEU A 57 16.64 -1.52 10.46
CA LEU A 57 17.04 -1.12 9.12
C LEU A 57 18.41 -0.43 9.21
N LYS A 58 19.47 -1.28 9.17
CA LYS A 58 20.89 -0.98 9.37
C LYS A 58 21.17 0.51 9.31
N VAL A 59 21.40 1.09 10.49
CA VAL A 59 22.15 2.32 10.73
C VAL A 59 23.49 2.15 10.02
N ILE A 60 23.54 2.49 8.73
CA ILE A 60 24.79 2.59 7.98
C ILE A 60 25.45 3.85 8.53
N LYS A 61 26.33 3.65 9.51
CA LYS A 61 27.35 4.60 10.00
C LYS A 61 26.90 6.07 10.01
N LEU A 62 25.92 6.43 10.84
CA LEU A 62 25.71 7.82 11.23
C LEU A 62 26.35 8.04 12.61
N LYS A 63 27.03 9.18 12.76
CA LYS A 63 27.82 9.53 13.95
C LYS A 63 26.97 9.46 15.23
N PRO A 64 27.56 9.16 16.41
CA PRO A 64 26.84 8.74 17.61
C PRO A 64 25.83 9.76 18.17
N PHE A 65 25.91 11.04 17.79
CA PHE A 65 25.18 12.12 18.44
C PHE A 65 23.97 12.66 17.64
N GLU A 66 23.86 12.36 16.33
CA GLU A 66 22.69 12.71 15.48
C GLU A 66 21.71 11.52 15.30
N CYS A 67 21.95 10.43 16.02
CA CYS A 67 21.52 9.08 15.63
C CYS A 67 20.13 8.68 16.16
N SER A 68 19.57 9.34 17.18
CA SER A 68 18.32 8.91 17.79
C SER A 68 17.08 9.28 16.96
N GLU A 69 16.89 10.56 16.65
CA GLU A 69 15.69 11.03 15.96
C GLU A 69 15.62 10.55 14.50
N ARG A 70 16.75 10.60 13.79
CA ARG A 70 16.83 10.19 12.38
C ARG A 70 16.65 8.68 12.20
N ALA A 71 17.10 7.86 13.15
CA ALA A 71 16.87 6.41 13.12
C ALA A 71 15.40 6.05 13.45
N VAL A 72 14.77 6.76 14.39
CA VAL A 72 13.34 6.59 14.70
C VAL A 72 12.48 6.96 13.50
N ILE A 73 12.76 8.10 12.85
CA ILE A 73 12.05 8.52 11.63
C ILE A 73 12.22 7.50 10.49
N GLN A 74 13.42 6.94 10.32
CA GLN A 74 13.66 5.88 9.33
C GLN A 74 12.91 4.59 9.64
N GLY A 75 12.81 4.20 10.92
CA GLY A 75 12.05 3.03 11.34
C GLY A 75 10.54 3.20 11.13
N ILE A 76 9.99 4.36 11.50
CA ILE A 76 8.58 4.72 11.27
C ILE A 76 8.26 4.72 9.78
N HIS A 77 9.11 5.35 8.95
CA HIS A 77 8.96 5.34 7.51
C HIS A 77 8.97 3.89 6.97
N GLY A 78 9.93 3.06 7.37
CA GLY A 78 10.01 1.67 6.95
C GLY A 78 8.77 0.83 7.33
N ALA A 79 8.17 1.10 8.49
CA ALA A 79 6.95 0.43 8.95
C ALA A 79 5.72 0.90 8.17
N LEU A 80 5.52 2.22 8.04
CA LEU A 80 4.41 2.81 7.27
C LEU A 80 4.43 2.35 5.81
N TYR A 81 5.61 2.29 5.22
CA TYR A 81 5.80 1.81 3.86
C TYR A 81 5.40 0.32 3.70
N GLN A 82 5.75 -0.53 4.66
CA GLN A 82 5.38 -1.95 4.61
C GLN A 82 3.88 -2.15 4.80
N LEU A 83 3.25 -1.39 5.71
CA LEU A 83 1.80 -1.39 5.88
C LEU A 83 1.08 -0.93 4.61
N ASP A 84 1.56 0.17 4.01
CA ASP A 84 1.06 0.71 2.75
C ASP A 84 1.15 -0.31 1.60
N THR A 85 2.28 -1.02 1.51
CA THR A 85 2.50 -2.10 0.54
C THR A 85 1.52 -3.24 0.71
N ILE A 86 1.31 -3.71 1.95
CA ILE A 86 0.39 -4.82 2.22
C ILE A 86 -1.03 -4.40 1.90
N ALA A 87 -1.44 -3.22 2.36
CA ALA A 87 -2.76 -2.66 2.06
C ALA A 87 -3.00 -2.60 0.55
N ALA A 88 -2.03 -2.06 -0.22
CA ALA A 88 -2.14 -1.97 -1.67
C ALA A 88 -2.30 -3.33 -2.34
N VAL A 89 -1.43 -4.29 -2.02
CA VAL A 89 -1.52 -5.63 -2.64
C VAL A 89 -2.81 -6.33 -2.25
N SER A 90 -3.22 -6.28 -0.98
CA SER A 90 -4.42 -6.94 -0.51
C SER A 90 -5.70 -6.35 -1.09
N ILE A 91 -5.82 -5.02 -1.09
CA ILE A 91 -6.96 -4.31 -1.70
C ILE A 91 -6.95 -4.52 -3.21
N GLY A 92 -5.77 -4.46 -3.85
CA GLY A 92 -5.62 -4.65 -5.28
C GLY A 92 -6.08 -6.04 -5.73
N LEU A 93 -5.61 -7.08 -5.06
CA LEU A 93 -6.00 -8.46 -5.36
C LEU A 93 -7.47 -8.72 -5.06
N ALA A 94 -8.03 -8.12 -4.01
CA ALA A 94 -9.47 -8.19 -3.70
C ALA A 94 -10.34 -7.62 -4.84
N TRP A 95 -9.92 -6.48 -5.42
CA TRP A 95 -10.59 -5.86 -6.56
C TRP A 95 -10.41 -6.63 -7.87
N ILE A 96 -9.29 -7.32 -8.05
CA ILE A 96 -9.08 -8.20 -9.21
C ILE A 96 -9.93 -9.47 -9.12
N SER A 97 -10.01 -10.10 -7.94
CA SER A 97 -10.67 -11.39 -7.74
C SER A 97 -12.18 -11.28 -7.56
N SER A 98 -12.64 -10.30 -6.78
CA SER A 98 -14.04 -10.17 -6.37
C SER A 98 -14.58 -8.73 -6.51
N PRO A 99 -14.47 -8.10 -7.70
CA PRO A 99 -14.94 -6.72 -7.93
C PRO A 99 -16.44 -6.55 -7.64
N GLN A 100 -17.30 -7.45 -8.12
CA GLN A 100 -18.75 -7.36 -7.92
C GLN A 100 -19.13 -7.39 -6.44
N TRP A 101 -18.46 -8.20 -5.63
CA TRP A 101 -18.71 -8.27 -4.19
C TRP A 101 -18.39 -6.94 -3.49
N LEU A 102 -17.30 -6.28 -3.88
CA LEU A 102 -16.91 -4.98 -3.36
C LEU A 102 -17.86 -3.86 -3.84
N LEU A 103 -18.30 -3.94 -5.10
CA LEU A 103 -19.23 -2.99 -5.71
C LEU A 103 -20.62 -3.07 -5.09
N ASN A 104 -21.17 -4.28 -4.90
CA ASN A 104 -22.51 -4.49 -4.30
C ASN A 104 -22.56 -4.09 -2.82
N ARG A 105 -21.40 -3.89 -2.19
CA ARG A 105 -21.32 -3.30 -0.84
C ARG A 105 -21.35 -1.78 -0.87
N GLN A 106 -20.99 -1.15 -1.98
CA GLN A 106 -20.98 0.31 -2.15
C GLN A 106 -22.29 0.81 -2.73
N VAL A 107 -22.83 0.13 -3.74
CA VAL A 107 -24.06 0.51 -4.46
C VAL A 107 -25.05 -0.65 -4.42
N SER A 108 -26.33 -0.37 -4.18
CA SER A 108 -27.43 -1.36 -4.08
C SER A 108 -27.99 -1.79 -5.43
N LEU A 109 -27.63 -1.12 -6.51
CA LEU A 109 -27.94 -1.52 -7.87
C LEU A 109 -26.92 -2.55 -8.38
N THR A 110 -27.41 -3.48 -9.20
CA THR A 110 -26.55 -4.38 -9.94
C THR A 110 -25.81 -3.60 -11.01
N LEU A 111 -24.50 -3.46 -10.85
CA LEU A 111 -23.65 -2.78 -11.83
C LEU A 111 -23.28 -3.74 -12.97
N ASP A 112 -23.07 -3.18 -14.15
CA ASP A 112 -22.76 -3.93 -15.36
C ASP A 112 -21.29 -4.38 -15.45
N ALA A 113 -20.96 -5.08 -16.54
CA ALA A 113 -19.61 -5.57 -16.79
C ALA A 113 -18.56 -4.43 -16.93
N SER A 114 -18.99 -3.21 -17.28
CA SER A 114 -18.07 -2.07 -17.38
C SER A 114 -17.56 -1.63 -16.00
N HIS A 115 -18.44 -1.60 -15.00
CA HIS A 115 -18.06 -1.35 -13.61
C HIS A 115 -17.15 -2.45 -13.05
N GLU A 116 -17.44 -3.70 -13.41
CA GLU A 116 -16.60 -4.81 -13.02
C GLU A 116 -15.18 -4.68 -13.59
N LEU A 117 -15.05 -4.36 -14.87
CA LEU A 117 -13.77 -4.12 -15.52
C LEU A 117 -13.02 -2.96 -14.86
N CYS A 118 -13.70 -1.84 -14.59
CA CYS A 118 -13.13 -0.70 -13.87
C CYS A 118 -12.63 -1.09 -12.48
N GLY A 119 -13.40 -1.90 -11.74
CA GLY A 119 -12.99 -2.45 -10.45
C GLY A 119 -11.71 -3.28 -10.55
N ARG A 120 -11.63 -4.19 -11.54
CA ARG A 120 -10.42 -5.00 -11.78
C ARG A 120 -9.21 -4.16 -12.18
N LEU A 121 -9.40 -3.15 -13.03
CA LEU A 121 -8.33 -2.22 -13.44
C LEU A 121 -7.81 -1.41 -12.26
N MET A 122 -8.70 -0.92 -11.39
CA MET A 122 -8.30 -0.28 -10.14
C MET A 122 -7.46 -1.23 -9.27
N GLY A 123 -7.89 -2.49 -9.16
CA GLY A 123 -7.14 -3.51 -8.45
C GLY A 123 -5.74 -3.76 -9.02
N LEU A 124 -5.63 -3.80 -10.35
CA LEU A 124 -4.36 -3.92 -11.07
C LEU A 124 -3.44 -2.72 -10.78
N PHE A 125 -3.98 -1.49 -10.82
CA PHE A 125 -3.18 -0.30 -10.52
C PHE A 125 -2.60 -0.31 -9.10
N PHE A 126 -3.34 -0.82 -8.10
CA PHE A 126 -2.80 -1.00 -6.76
C PHE A 126 -1.60 -1.95 -6.74
N VAL A 127 -1.71 -3.11 -7.39
CA VAL A 127 -0.61 -4.10 -7.44
C VAL A 127 0.58 -3.55 -8.21
N CYS A 128 0.37 -2.88 -9.35
CA CYS A 128 1.44 -2.25 -10.11
C CYS A 128 2.14 -1.14 -9.31
N SER A 129 1.40 -0.33 -8.57
CA SER A 129 1.96 0.73 -7.72
C SER A 129 2.87 0.18 -6.63
N HIS A 130 2.56 -1.02 -6.12
CA HIS A 130 3.44 -1.72 -5.18
C HIS A 130 4.77 -2.10 -5.84
N VAL A 131 4.78 -2.57 -7.09
CA VAL A 131 6.02 -2.90 -7.80
C VAL A 131 6.92 -1.68 -7.94
N VAL A 132 6.35 -0.54 -8.36
CA VAL A 132 7.07 0.75 -8.45
C VAL A 132 7.65 1.14 -7.10
N SER A 133 6.82 1.07 -6.06
CA SER A 133 7.21 1.43 -4.71
C SER A 133 8.32 0.50 -4.17
N ALA A 134 8.20 -0.81 -4.41
CA ALA A 134 9.15 -1.81 -3.93
C ALA A 134 10.51 -1.59 -4.60
N HIS A 135 10.51 -1.28 -5.89
CA HIS A 135 11.72 -0.94 -6.63
C HIS A 135 12.39 0.32 -6.06
N ALA A 136 11.63 1.38 -5.81
CA ALA A 136 12.13 2.63 -5.24
C ALA A 136 12.82 2.43 -3.87
N MET A 137 12.27 1.57 -3.02
CA MET A 137 12.87 1.25 -1.71
C MET A 137 14.19 0.49 -1.81
N HIS A 138 14.41 -0.25 -2.90
CA HIS A 138 15.64 -1.00 -3.12
C HIS A 138 16.77 -0.14 -3.68
N ILE A 139 16.44 0.84 -4.54
CA ILE A 139 17.44 1.67 -5.22
C ILE A 139 17.87 2.88 -4.38
N ARG A 140 17.08 3.27 -3.35
CA ARG A 140 17.40 4.32 -2.37
C ARG A 140 17.81 5.67 -3.00
N SER A 141 17.38 5.98 -4.23
CA SER A 141 17.53 7.33 -4.76
C SER A 141 16.34 8.19 -4.34
N HIS A 142 16.59 9.47 -4.09
CA HIS A 142 15.52 10.42 -3.74
C HIS A 142 14.51 10.59 -4.87
N SER A 143 14.96 10.50 -6.13
CA SER A 143 14.10 10.52 -7.31
C SER A 143 13.13 9.33 -7.31
N ASP A 144 13.62 8.13 -7.00
CA ASP A 144 12.76 6.94 -7.01
C ASP A 144 11.74 6.97 -5.87
N LEU A 145 12.15 7.42 -4.68
CA LEU A 145 11.23 7.61 -3.54
C LEU A 145 10.15 8.67 -3.85
N ALA A 146 10.53 9.75 -4.54
CA ALA A 146 9.59 10.79 -4.97
C ALA A 146 8.60 10.24 -6.00
N ILE A 147 9.07 9.49 -7.00
CA ILE A 147 8.21 8.84 -8.02
C ILE A 147 7.25 7.84 -7.37
N ALA A 148 7.71 7.04 -6.41
CA ALA A 148 6.85 6.10 -5.68
C ALA A 148 5.75 6.82 -4.87
N ALA A 149 6.12 7.87 -4.13
CA ALA A 149 5.17 8.69 -3.38
C ALA A 149 4.18 9.40 -4.31
N GLU A 150 4.64 9.92 -5.44
CA GLU A 150 3.82 10.59 -6.45
C GLU A 150 2.84 9.62 -7.11
N THR A 151 3.31 8.45 -7.53
CA THR A 151 2.47 7.38 -8.07
C THR A 151 1.36 7.03 -7.08
N ARG A 152 1.69 6.92 -5.80
CA ARG A 152 0.70 6.63 -4.75
C ARG A 152 -0.31 7.76 -4.58
N ALA A 153 0.15 9.00 -4.48
CA ALA A 153 -0.72 10.16 -4.32
C ALA A 153 -1.70 10.28 -5.49
N VAL A 154 -1.21 10.15 -6.73
CA VAL A 154 -2.03 10.19 -7.95
C VAL A 154 -3.10 9.11 -7.94
N LEU A 155 -2.74 7.86 -7.62
CA LEU A 155 -3.72 6.76 -7.53
C LEU A 155 -4.77 7.00 -6.46
N CYS A 156 -4.37 7.42 -5.26
CA CYS A 156 -5.31 7.70 -4.18
C CYS A 156 -6.27 8.85 -4.55
N ILE A 157 -5.80 9.90 -5.22
CA ILE A 157 -6.63 11.00 -5.72
C ILE A 157 -7.65 10.51 -6.74
N PHE A 158 -7.23 9.72 -7.74
CA PHE A 158 -8.14 9.19 -8.75
C PHE A 158 -9.23 8.30 -8.13
N ILE A 159 -8.85 7.45 -7.18
CA ILE A 159 -9.79 6.55 -6.51
C ILE A 159 -10.74 7.34 -5.61
N LEU A 160 -10.25 8.30 -4.83
CA LEU A 160 -11.11 9.17 -4.03
C LEU A 160 -12.08 9.95 -4.91
N SER A 161 -11.62 10.44 -6.06
CA SER A 161 -12.48 11.12 -7.04
C SER A 161 -13.56 10.19 -7.59
N ALA A 162 -13.22 8.94 -7.91
CA ALA A 162 -14.19 7.93 -8.33
C ALA A 162 -15.19 7.59 -7.22
N GLN A 163 -14.74 7.53 -5.96
CA GLN A 163 -15.61 7.32 -4.80
C GLN A 163 -16.59 8.48 -4.61
N ILE A 164 -16.13 9.73 -4.68
CA ILE A 164 -16.98 10.93 -4.61
C ILE A 164 -17.95 10.98 -5.79
N TRP A 165 -17.45 10.76 -7.01
CA TRP A 165 -18.28 10.72 -8.21
C TRP A 165 -19.38 9.68 -8.12
N SER A 166 -19.07 8.48 -7.61
CA SER A 166 -20.06 7.42 -7.45
C SER A 166 -21.18 7.79 -6.46
N GLN A 167 -20.93 8.63 -5.45
CA GLN A 167 -22.03 9.17 -4.61
C GLN A 167 -22.95 10.12 -5.37
N ILE A 168 -22.41 10.89 -6.31
CA ILE A 168 -23.18 11.82 -7.15
C ILE A 168 -23.98 11.01 -8.21
N ALA A 169 -23.36 10.02 -8.83
CA ALA A 169 -24.00 9.19 -9.85
C ALA A 169 -25.09 8.27 -9.26
N TYR A 170 -24.88 7.74 -8.05
CA TYR A 170 -25.76 6.78 -7.40
C TYR A 170 -26.40 7.34 -6.12
N THR A 171 -26.76 8.63 -6.09
CA THR A 171 -27.22 9.32 -4.86
C THR A 171 -28.39 8.64 -4.15
N LYS A 172 -29.25 7.91 -4.88
CA LYS A 172 -30.40 7.18 -4.31
C LYS A 172 -30.09 5.72 -3.97
N ASP A 173 -28.98 5.19 -4.48
CA ASP A 173 -28.68 3.76 -4.54
C ASP A 173 -27.35 3.42 -3.85
N TRP A 174 -26.71 4.36 -3.16
CA TRP A 174 -25.49 4.08 -2.42
C TRP A 174 -25.81 3.53 -1.03
N SER A 175 -24.98 2.61 -0.55
CA SER A 175 -25.13 1.98 0.75
C SER A 175 -24.31 2.71 1.81
N GLY A 176 -24.76 2.73 3.08
CA GLY A 176 -23.99 3.31 4.18
C GLY A 176 -22.56 2.74 4.31
N LYS A 177 -22.29 1.53 3.80
CA LYS A 177 -20.95 0.92 3.80
C LYS A 177 -19.98 1.60 2.82
N HIS A 178 -20.48 2.41 1.89
CA HIS A 178 -19.67 3.22 0.97
C HIS A 178 -18.77 4.20 1.73
N TRP A 179 -19.23 4.71 2.88
CA TRP A 179 -18.43 5.57 3.76
C TRP A 179 -17.13 4.92 4.24
N ILE A 180 -17.09 3.59 4.35
CA ILE A 180 -15.87 2.86 4.69
C ILE A 180 -14.81 3.09 3.59
N GLY A 181 -15.21 2.96 2.32
CA GLY A 181 -14.33 3.20 1.18
C GLY A 181 -13.88 4.66 1.10
N ILE A 182 -14.80 5.61 1.23
CA ILE A 182 -14.48 7.05 1.21
C ILE A 182 -13.53 7.42 2.34
N SER A 183 -13.80 6.97 3.56
CA SER A 183 -12.97 7.29 4.73
C SER A 183 -11.56 6.71 4.60
N LEU A 184 -11.47 5.47 4.12
CA LEU A 184 -10.20 4.79 3.87
C LEU A 184 -9.38 5.54 2.81
N PHE A 185 -9.95 5.80 1.64
CA PHE A 185 -9.23 6.46 0.56
C PHE A 185 -8.97 7.94 0.82
N SER A 186 -9.81 8.63 1.59
CA SER A 186 -9.55 10.00 2.06
C SER A 186 -8.32 10.04 2.96
N THR A 187 -8.29 9.17 3.99
CA THR A 187 -7.17 9.07 4.92
C THR A 187 -5.87 8.73 4.17
N TRP A 188 -5.94 7.77 3.26
CA TRP A 188 -4.79 7.35 2.46
C TRP A 188 -4.29 8.47 1.55
N THR A 189 -5.20 9.20 0.90
CA THR A 189 -4.87 10.35 0.05
C THR A 189 -4.14 11.43 0.84
N VAL A 190 -4.68 11.80 2.00
CA VAL A 190 -4.06 12.82 2.87
C VAL A 190 -2.64 12.40 3.28
N ILE A 191 -2.46 11.16 3.73
CA ILE A 191 -1.14 10.64 4.11
C ILE A 191 -0.19 10.67 2.91
N ALA A 192 -0.62 10.22 1.73
CA ALA A 192 0.22 10.19 0.53
C ALA A 192 0.63 11.58 0.06
N VAL A 193 -0.29 12.56 0.09
CA VAL A 193 -0.01 13.95 -0.27
C VAL A 193 0.94 14.59 0.73
N ILE A 194 0.69 14.45 2.04
CA ILE A 194 1.59 14.97 3.08
C ILE A 194 2.99 14.38 2.92
N TYR A 195 3.09 13.08 2.67
CA TYR A 195 4.36 12.40 2.46
C TYR A 195 5.10 12.92 1.21
N ARG A 196 4.39 13.13 0.10
CA ARG A 196 4.98 13.72 -1.11
C ARG A 196 5.45 15.16 -0.90
N LEU A 197 4.70 15.95 -0.14
CA LEU A 197 5.08 17.32 0.23
C LEU A 197 6.32 17.31 1.13
N TYR A 198 6.38 16.40 2.11
CA TYR A 198 7.56 16.21 2.97
C TYR A 198 8.81 15.89 2.15
N LEU A 199 8.72 14.96 1.19
CA LEU A 199 9.84 14.63 0.31
C LEU A 199 10.24 15.83 -0.56
N TRP A 200 9.31 16.69 -0.95
CA TRP A 200 9.62 17.88 -1.73
C TRP A 200 10.36 18.95 -0.92
N THR A 201 9.93 19.19 0.32
CA THR A 201 10.43 20.31 1.13
C THR A 201 11.72 19.97 1.90
N PHE A 202 11.87 18.73 2.38
CA PHE A 202 12.96 18.36 3.28
C PHE A 202 14.08 17.55 2.63
N ILE A 203 13.89 17.09 1.39
CA ILE A 203 14.91 16.35 0.65
C ILE A 203 15.32 17.17 -0.57
N LYS A 204 16.30 18.05 -0.40
CA LYS A 204 17.02 18.61 -1.54
C LYS A 204 17.74 17.47 -2.25
N SER A 205 17.34 17.16 -3.49
CA SER A 205 18.09 16.26 -4.33
C SER A 205 19.53 16.78 -4.43
N PRO A 206 20.56 16.02 -4.00
CA PRO A 206 21.89 16.29 -4.50
C PRO A 206 21.81 16.11 -6.02
N PRO A 207 22.47 16.98 -6.82
CA PRO A 207 22.50 16.81 -8.26
C PRO A 207 22.97 15.39 -8.55
N TYR A 208 22.25 14.72 -9.46
CA TYR A 208 22.57 13.38 -9.93
C TYR A 208 24.06 13.33 -10.28
N GLN A 209 24.89 12.79 -9.37
CA GLN A 209 26.26 12.49 -9.71
C GLN A 209 26.18 11.25 -10.58
N THR A 210 26.10 11.49 -11.89
CA THR A 210 26.40 10.49 -12.91
C THR A 210 27.66 9.76 -12.48
N LYS A 211 27.50 8.49 -12.11
CA LYS A 211 28.58 7.55 -11.84
C LYS A 211 29.44 7.26 -13.09
N ASP A 212 29.15 7.94 -14.20
CA ASP A 212 29.90 7.97 -15.47
C ASP A 212 31.15 8.87 -15.47
N ARG A 213 31.54 9.48 -14.33
CA ARG A 213 32.86 10.12 -14.21
C ARG A 213 33.95 9.16 -13.75
N ASP A 214 33.64 8.20 -12.87
CA ASP A 214 34.63 7.24 -12.38
C ASP A 214 35.14 6.31 -13.49
N LEU A 215 34.29 5.94 -14.45
CA LEU A 215 34.73 5.10 -15.58
C LEU A 215 35.68 5.84 -16.52
N ARG A 216 35.53 7.16 -16.71
CA ARG A 216 36.41 7.96 -17.58
C ARG A 216 37.74 8.32 -16.92
N ASP A 217 37.77 8.49 -15.59
CA ASP A 217 39.01 8.77 -14.86
C ASP A 217 39.87 7.51 -14.65
N VAL A 218 39.26 6.32 -14.63
CA VAL A 218 40.00 5.05 -14.63
C VAL A 218 40.66 4.81 -16.00
N THR A 219 40.02 5.15 -17.12
CA THR A 219 40.62 4.99 -18.46
C THR A 219 41.73 6.01 -18.72
N LYS A 220 41.64 7.23 -18.17
CA LYS A 220 42.66 8.28 -18.34
C LYS A 220 43.92 8.07 -17.48
N LYS A 221 43.86 7.23 -16.44
CA LYS A 221 45.04 6.87 -15.63
C LYS A 221 45.79 5.64 -16.16
N GLN A 222 45.34 5.05 -17.27
CA GLN A 222 45.94 3.87 -17.89
C GLN A 222 46.56 4.14 -19.27
N ILE A 223 46.74 5.41 -19.66
CA ILE A 223 47.45 5.81 -20.89
C ILE A 223 48.60 6.73 -20.52
#